data_AF-A0A5B6Z1M8-F1
#
_entry.id   AF-A0A5B6Z1M8-F1
#
_cell.length_a   1.000
_cell.length_b   1.000
_cell.length_c   1.000
_cell.angle_alpha   90.00
_cell.angle_beta   90.00
_cell.angle_gamma   90.00
#
_symmetry.space_group_name_H-M   'P 1'
#
loop_
_entity.id
_entity.type
_entity.pdbx_description
1 polymer ?
#
loop_
_entity_poly.entity_id
_entity_poly.type
_entity_poly.pdbx_seq_one_letter_code
_entity_poly.pdbx_strand_id
1 'polypeptide(L)'
;MEDQNPIFSVFRTSIIKRSDVAVEVYGDPAEEYHIEGAFSQRSCTIYNTSVENSSKEHVAEIKRKVDPTTNVLLGKDVFLLCLNPGCDGAFAMGLVLLLDQMVTDDADGHKVDPNV
;
A
#
# COMPACT_ATOMS: atom_id res chain seq x y z
N MET A 1 -24.47 14.21 -13.87
CA MET A 1 -23.65 13.59 -12.82
C MET A 1 -22.33 14.31 -12.97
N GLU A 2 -22.07 15.29 -12.11
CA GLU A 2 -20.96 16.22 -12.29
C GLU A 2 -19.64 15.44 -12.29
N ASP A 3 -18.77 15.75 -13.25
CA ASP A 3 -17.39 15.26 -13.37
C ASP A 3 -16.56 15.74 -12.18
N GLN A 4 -16.82 15.18 -10.99
CA GLN A 4 -16.02 15.45 -9.81
C GLN A 4 -14.73 14.66 -9.94
N ASN A 5 -13.60 15.37 -10.03
CA ASN A 5 -12.28 14.76 -9.98
C ASN A 5 -12.17 13.89 -8.72
N PRO A 6 -11.57 12.69 -8.79
CA PRO A 6 -11.35 11.86 -7.62
C PRO A 6 -10.49 12.61 -6.59
N ILE A 7 -10.60 12.25 -5.31
CA ILE A 7 -9.79 12.89 -4.25
C ILE A 7 -8.31 12.53 -4.42
N PHE A 8 -8.01 11.30 -4.84
CA PHE A 8 -6.67 10.84 -5.17
C PHE A 8 -6.74 9.68 -6.17
N SER A 9 -5.64 9.45 -6.87
CA SER A 9 -5.45 8.32 -7.80
C SER A 9 -4.30 7.45 -7.31
N VAL A 10 -4.39 6.15 -7.54
CA VAL A 10 -3.36 5.17 -7.17
C VAL A 10 -2.98 4.37 -8.41
N PHE A 11 -1.69 4.20 -8.67
CA PHE A 11 -1.22 3.44 -9.83
C PHE A 11 0.14 2.78 -9.59
N ARG A 12 0.37 1.65 -10.26
CA ARG A 12 1.65 0.95 -10.20
C ARG A 12 2.69 1.69 -11.03
N THR A 13 3.85 1.97 -10.47
CA THR A 13 4.94 2.67 -11.16
C THR A 13 5.90 1.70 -11.88
N SER A 14 5.87 0.41 -11.55
CA SER A 14 6.68 -0.62 -12.22
C SER A 14 5.92 -1.94 -12.44
N ILE A 15 6.10 -2.51 -13.62
CA ILE A 15 5.55 -3.82 -14.03
C ILE A 15 6.53 -4.97 -13.68
N ILE A 16 7.82 -4.67 -13.44
CA ILE A 16 8.87 -5.69 -13.31
C ILE A 16 9.50 -5.67 -11.91
N LYS A 17 9.08 -6.63 -11.08
CA LYS A 17 9.71 -7.14 -9.83
C LYS A 17 9.83 -6.25 -8.59
N ARG A 18 9.66 -4.93 -8.65
CA ARG A 18 9.50 -4.08 -7.45
C ARG A 18 8.10 -3.50 -7.43
N SER A 19 7.31 -3.91 -6.44
CA SER A 19 6.01 -3.35 -6.14
C SER A 19 6.20 -1.95 -5.57
N ASP A 20 6.21 -0.98 -6.48
CA ASP A 20 6.21 0.44 -6.17
C ASP A 20 4.89 1.00 -6.71
N VAL A 21 4.16 1.70 -5.85
CA VAL A 21 2.84 2.27 -6.13
C VAL A 21 2.93 3.75 -5.80
N ALA A 22 2.52 4.60 -6.75
CA ALA A 22 2.41 6.03 -6.54
C ALA A 22 0.95 6.41 -6.26
N VAL A 23 0.80 7.47 -5.48
CA VAL A 23 -0.49 8.08 -5.13
C VAL A 23 -0.40 9.56 -5.42
N GLU A 24 -1.29 10.05 -6.28
CA GLU A 24 -1.43 11.48 -6.59
C GLU A 24 -2.70 12.02 -5.92
N VAL A 25 -2.58 13.12 -5.18
CA VAL A 25 -3.71 13.78 -4.51
C VAL A 25 -4.21 14.94 -5.39
N TYR A 26 -5.51 14.99 -5.67
CA TYR A 26 -6.07 16.07 -6.48
C TYR A 26 -6.33 17.31 -5.63
N GLY A 27 -5.97 18.48 -6.16
CA GLY A 27 -6.10 19.75 -5.46
C GLY A 27 -4.87 20.12 -4.63
N ASP A 28 -3.94 19.18 -4.42
CA ASP A 28 -2.64 19.43 -3.81
C ASP A 28 -1.52 18.73 -4.61
N PRO A 29 -1.04 19.35 -5.72
CA PRO A 29 0.00 18.77 -6.56
C PRO A 29 1.38 18.70 -5.89
N ALA A 30 1.53 19.27 -4.69
CA ALA A 30 2.76 19.16 -3.92
C ALA A 30 2.76 17.91 -3.01
N GLU A 31 1.61 17.26 -2.81
CA GLU A 31 1.48 16.00 -2.08
C GLU A 31 1.43 14.79 -3.02
N GLU A 32 2.50 14.01 -2.97
CA GLU A 32 2.58 12.69 -3.59
C GLU A 32 2.97 11.66 -2.53
N TYR A 33 2.51 10.42 -2.70
CA TYR A 33 2.93 9.31 -1.84
C TYR A 33 3.49 8.17 -2.66
N HIS A 34 4.54 7.53 -2.11
CA HIS A 34 5.11 6.30 -2.65
C HIS A 34 4.93 5.17 -1.66
N ILE A 35 4.49 4.02 -2.16
CA ILE A 35 4.35 2.81 -1.39
C ILE A 35 5.35 1.80 -1.93
N GLU A 36 6.33 1.46 -1.10
CA GLU A 36 7.34 0.46 -1.42
C GLU A 36 7.01 -0.86 -0.71
N GLY A 37 7.40 -1.98 -1.33
CA GLY A 37 7.30 -3.31 -0.74
C GLY A 37 6.10 -4.11 -1.22
N ALA A 38 5.92 -5.31 -0.65
CA ALA A 38 4.95 -6.29 -1.16
C ALA A 38 3.69 -6.34 -0.30
N PHE A 39 2.56 -5.84 -0.83
CA PHE A 39 1.29 -5.85 -0.10
C PHE A 39 0.79 -7.28 0.15
N SER A 40 1.02 -8.21 -0.79
CA SER A 40 0.69 -9.64 -0.65
C SER A 40 1.46 -10.34 0.49
N GLN A 41 2.54 -9.74 0.96
CA GLN A 41 3.33 -10.18 2.11
C GLN A 41 3.11 -9.30 3.35
N ARG A 42 2.24 -8.28 3.27
CA ARG A 42 1.99 -7.25 4.29
C ARG A 42 3.32 -6.70 4.81
N SER A 43 4.16 -6.26 3.88
CA SER A 43 5.47 -5.66 4.14
C SER A 43 5.61 -4.42 3.25
N CYS A 44 4.78 -3.42 3.53
CA CYS A 44 4.78 -2.16 2.78
C CYS A 44 5.16 -0.99 3.66
N THR A 45 5.80 -0.01 3.05
CA THR A 45 6.15 1.25 3.67
C THR A 45 5.60 2.38 2.81
N ILE A 46 4.87 3.30 3.43
CA ILE A 46 4.24 4.44 2.77
C ILE A 46 5.06 5.68 3.12
N TYR A 47 5.48 6.38 2.08
CA TYR A 47 6.24 7.61 2.16
C TYR A 47 5.43 8.76 1.60
N ASN A 48 5.48 9.92 2.26
CA ASN A 48 5.13 11.19 1.65
C ASN A 48 6.37 11.76 0.96
N THR A 49 6.21 12.18 -0.29
CA THR A 49 7.24 12.81 -1.11
C THR A 49 6.74 14.20 -1.50
N SER A 50 6.84 15.15 -0.57
CA SER A 50 6.46 16.53 -0.83
C SER A 50 7.45 17.21 -1.77
N VAL A 51 6.95 18.01 -2.73
CA VAL A 51 7.80 18.81 -3.64
C VAL A 51 8.71 19.79 -2.89
N GLU A 52 8.31 20.24 -1.69
CA GLU A 52 9.12 21.12 -0.85
C GLU A 52 10.24 20.39 -0.08
N ASN A 53 10.16 19.06 0.02
CA ASN A 53 11.07 18.24 0.81
C ASN A 53 11.65 17.11 -0.05
N SER A 54 12.90 17.25 -0.48
CA SER A 54 13.58 16.26 -1.34
C SER A 54 13.81 14.89 -0.69
N SER A 55 13.42 14.72 0.58
CA SER A 55 13.53 13.48 1.35
C SER A 55 12.17 12.78 1.48
N LYS A 56 12.15 11.48 1.21
CA LYS A 56 11.01 10.61 1.51
C LYS A 56 10.74 10.57 3.01
N GLU A 57 9.62 11.14 3.46
CA GLU A 57 9.18 11.03 4.85
C GLU A 57 8.39 9.74 5.03
N HIS A 58 8.78 8.90 5.98
CA HIS A 58 7.99 7.74 6.37
C HIS A 58 6.70 8.21 7.06
N VAL A 59 5.52 7.80 6.58
CA VAL A 59 4.24 8.22 7.17
C VAL A 59 3.40 7.06 7.70
N ALA A 60 3.53 5.88 7.11
CA ALA A 60 2.81 4.69 7.56
C ALA A 60 3.49 3.40 7.12
N GLU A 61 3.13 2.30 7.78
CA GLU A 61 3.69 0.99 7.50
C GLU A 61 2.65 -0.11 7.64
N ILE A 62 2.69 -1.08 6.73
CA ILE A 62 1.86 -2.28 6.76
C ILE A 62 2.76 -3.47 7.08
N LYS A 63 2.47 -4.15 8.19
CA LYS A 63 3.26 -5.25 8.73
C LYS A 63 2.40 -6.46 9.04
N ARG A 64 2.93 -7.67 8.83
CA ARG A 64 2.28 -8.89 9.35
C ARG A 64 2.12 -8.83 10.87
N LYS A 65 0.97 -9.26 11.38
CA LYS A 65 0.73 -9.30 12.83
C LYS A 65 1.25 -10.61 13.40
N VAL A 66 2.00 -10.52 14.49
CA VAL A 66 2.42 -11.66 15.30
C VAL A 66 1.64 -11.62 16.60
N ASP A 67 1.11 -12.76 17.01
CA ASP A 67 0.48 -12.92 18.31
C ASP A 67 1.55 -12.76 19.41
N PRO A 68 1.41 -11.78 20.33
CA PRO A 68 2.46 -11.47 21.29
C PRO A 68 2.62 -12.53 22.38
N THR A 69 1.64 -13.40 22.59
CA THR A 69 1.67 -14.44 23.64
C THR A 69 2.28 -15.74 23.13
N THR A 70 1.95 -16.12 21.90
CA THR A 70 2.36 -17.39 21.27
C THR A 70 3.51 -17.22 20.29
N ASN A 71 3.84 -15.99 19.90
CA ASN A 71 4.86 -15.66 18.90
C ASN A 71 4.55 -16.26 17.51
N VAL A 72 3.27 -16.53 17.24
CA VAL A 72 2.79 -17.10 15.98
C VAL A 72 2.38 -15.98 15.03
N LEU A 73 2.80 -16.10 13.77
CA LEU A 73 2.37 -15.23 12.70
C LEU A 73 0.89 -15.45 12.39
N LEU A 74 0.08 -14.41 12.47
CA LEU A 74 -1.33 -14.48 12.13
C LEU A 74 -1.53 -14.52 10.61
N GLY A 75 -2.72 -14.95 10.18
CA GLY A 75 -3.10 -14.97 8.78
C GLY A 75 -3.01 -13.58 8.13
N LYS A 76 -2.91 -13.52 6.80
CA LYS A 76 -2.68 -12.28 6.05
C LYS A 76 -3.80 -11.23 6.19
N ASP A 77 -4.99 -11.67 6.57
CA ASP A 77 -6.15 -10.81 6.84
C ASP A 77 -6.01 -10.08 8.18
N VAL A 78 -5.07 -10.50 9.03
CA VAL A 78 -4.75 -9.87 10.29
C VAL A 78 -3.34 -9.29 10.22
N PHE A 79 -3.28 -7.98 10.01
CA PHE A 79 -2.03 -7.23 9.90
C PHE A 79 -2.08 -5.96 10.75
N LEU A 80 -0.95 -5.28 10.83
CA LEU A 80 -0.79 -3.99 11.50
C LEU A 80 -0.69 -2.90 10.43
N LEU A 81 -1.48 -1.83 10.60
CA LEU A 81 -1.29 -0.56 9.92
C LEU A 81 -0.77 0.44 10.97
N CYS A 82 0.53 0.72 10.93
CA CYS A 82 1.20 1.62 11.86
C CYS A 82 1.26 3.01 11.22
N LEU A 83 0.70 4.02 11.88
CA LEU A 83 0.68 5.39 11.38
C LEU A 83 1.63 6.27 12.21
N ASN A 84 2.40 7.12 11.53
CA ASN A 84 3.14 8.17 12.21
C ASN A 84 2.18 9.29 12.67
N PRO A 85 2.54 10.02 13.74
CA PRO A 85 1.73 11.13 14.22
C PRO A 85 1.41 12.14 13.11
N GLY A 86 0.15 12.60 13.04
CA GLY A 86 -0.29 13.55 12.01
C GLY A 86 -0.81 12.91 10.72
N CYS A 87 -0.63 11.59 10.54
CA CYS A 87 -1.16 10.89 9.37
C CYS A 87 -2.68 10.62 9.51
N ASP A 88 -3.44 10.89 8.45
CA ASP A 88 -4.88 10.59 8.39
C ASP A 88 -5.11 9.07 8.27
N GLY A 89 -5.75 8.48 9.27
CA GLY A 89 -6.03 7.04 9.30
C GLY A 89 -7.09 6.58 8.29
N ALA A 90 -8.05 7.43 7.94
CA ALA A 90 -9.03 7.12 6.90
C ALA A 90 -8.39 7.10 5.52
N PHE A 91 -7.51 8.08 5.24
CA PHE A 91 -6.72 8.10 4.00
C PHE A 91 -5.83 6.85 3.90
N ALA A 92 -5.05 6.55 4.94
CA ALA A 92 -4.18 5.38 4.97
C ALA A 92 -4.96 4.06 4.79
N MET A 93 -6.13 3.94 5.41
CA MET A 93 -7.00 2.77 5.21
C MET A 93 -7.57 2.71 3.79
N GLY A 94 -7.88 3.86 3.19
CA GLY A 94 -8.26 3.95 1.78
C GLY A 94 -7.19 3.37 0.84
N LEU A 95 -5.92 3.69 1.10
CA LEU A 95 -4.79 3.10 0.35
C LEU A 95 -4.74 1.57 0.53
N VAL A 96 -4.93 1.07 1.74
CA VAL A 96 -4.97 -0.39 2.01
C VAL A 96 -6.05 -1.08 1.19
N LEU A 97 -7.26 -0.49 1.12
CA LEU A 97 -8.38 -1.06 0.35
C LEU A 97 -8.08 -1.09 -1.15
N LEU A 98 -7.46 -0.04 -1.69
CA LEU A 98 -7.08 0.01 -3.11
C LEU A 98 -5.94 -0.95 -3.43
N LEU A 99 -4.94 -1.05 -2.56
CA LEU A 99 -3.86 -2.03 -2.70
C LEU A 99 -4.40 -3.46 -2.68
N ASP A 100 -5.38 -3.75 -1.83
CA ASP A 100 -6.02 -5.07 -1.77
C ASP A 100 -6.68 -5.41 -3.10
N GLN A 101 -7.45 -4.48 -3.68
CA GLN A 101 -8.08 -4.65 -4.99
C GLN A 101 -7.06 -4.76 -6.14
N MET A 102 -5.97 -4.01 -6.09
CA MET A 102 -4.96 -4.02 -7.15
C MET A 102 -4.10 -5.28 -7.14
N VAL A 103 -3.88 -5.90 -5.98
CA VAL A 103 -2.93 -7.01 -5.81
C VAL A 103 -3.64 -8.37 -5.74
N THR A 104 -4.96 -8.41 -5.53
CA THR A 104 -5.73 -9.66 -5.56
C THR A 104 -5.74 -10.33 -6.94
N ASP A 105 -5.53 -9.57 -8.03
CA ASP A 105 -5.67 -10.07 -9.41
C ASP A 105 -4.45 -10.84 -9.95
N ASP A 106 -3.29 -10.78 -9.27
CA ASP A 106 -2.04 -11.41 -9.74
C ASP A 106 -1.74 -12.78 -9.08
N ALA A 107 -2.61 -13.26 -8.18
CA ALA A 107 -2.33 -14.41 -7.34
C ALA A 107 -2.90 -15.75 -7.84
N ASP A 108 -3.61 -15.76 -8.97
CA ASP A 108 -4.04 -17.01 -9.62
C ASP A 108 -3.00 -17.45 -10.66
N GLY A 109 -1.76 -17.62 -10.17
CA GLY A 109 -0.78 -18.43 -10.86
C GLY A 109 -1.32 -19.85 -10.90
N HIS A 110 -1.84 -20.26 -12.06
CA HIS A 110 -2.13 -21.66 -12.39
C HIS A 110 -0.96 -22.50 -11.88
N LYS A 111 -1.17 -23.20 -10.76
CA LYS A 111 -0.30 -24.31 -10.39
C LYS A 111 -0.58 -25.39 -11.43
N VAL A 112 0.19 -25.38 -12.51
CA VAL A 112 0.37 -26.57 -13.32
C VAL A 112 0.98 -27.61 -12.39
N ASP A 113 0.19 -28.63 -12.05
CA ASP A 113 0.71 -29.80 -11.38
C ASP A 113 1.86 -30.36 -12.23
N PRO A 114 3.07 -30.53 -11.68
CA PRO A 114 4.21 -31.06 -12.43
C PRO A 114 4.06 -32.55 -12.78
N ASN A 115 2.87 -33.13 -12.56
CA ASN A 115 2.55 -34.55 -12.71
C ASN A 115 1.32 -34.81 -13.60
N VAL A 116 0.95 -33.86 -14.48
CA VAL A 116 0.03 -34.12 -15.61
C VAL A 116 0.82 -34.21 -16.91
#